data_AF-A0A7Z7BAZ2-F1
#
_entry.id   AF-A0A7Z7BAZ2-F1
#
_cell.length_a   1.000
_cell.length_b   1.000
_cell.length_c   1.000
_cell.angle_alpha   90.00
_cell.angle_beta   90.00
_cell.angle_gamma   90.00
#
_symmetry.space_group_name_H-M   'P 1'
#
loop_
_entity.id
_entity.type
_entity.pdbx_description
1 polymer ?
#
loop_
_entity_poly.entity_id
_entity_poly.type
_entity_poly.pdbx_seq_one_letter_code
_entity_poly.pdbx_strand_id
1 'polypeptide(L)' 'MCGADIVSCATLADEPFICADWISPGSHLHLIGSFSLAMTEAEPQGSVCVDTEEALTKLGDLLNAIGIHR' A
#
# COMPACT_ATOMS: atom_id res chain seq x y z
N MET A 1 3.81 -10.32 9.80
CA MET A 1 4.53 -11.19 8.85
C MET A 1 6.00 -11.31 9.27
N CYS A 2 6.28 -11.79 10.49
CA CYS A 2 7.65 -11.77 10.99
C CYS A 2 8.56 -12.70 10.16
N GLY A 3 9.68 -12.15 9.69
CA GLY A 3 10.76 -12.90 9.02
C GLY A 3 10.83 -12.79 7.50
N ALA A 4 9.98 -11.98 6.85
CA ALA A 4 10.09 -11.72 5.41
C ALA A 4 10.83 -10.41 5.11
N ASP A 5 11.86 -10.47 4.25
CA ASP A 5 12.56 -9.29 3.75
C ASP A 5 11.77 -8.55 2.67
N ILE A 6 10.96 -9.28 1.89
CA ILE A 6 10.10 -8.74 0.84
C ILE A 6 8.69 -9.31 1.03
N VAL A 7 7.69 -8.43 1.02
CA VAL A 7 6.27 -8.76 1.08
C VAL A 7 5.58 -8.19 -0.16
N SER A 8 4.87 -9.03 -0.91
CA SER A 8 4.01 -8.58 -2.02
C SER A 8 2.55 -8.80 -1.66
N CYS A 9 1.73 -7.79 -1.92
CA CYS A 9 0.28 -7.85 -1.79
C CYS A 9 -0.37 -7.57 -3.15
N ALA A 10 -1.41 -8.34 -3.48
CA ALA A 10 -2.17 -8.21 -4.72
C ALA A 10 -3.61 -8.65 -4.47
N THR A 11 -4.34 -7.80 -3.78
CA THR A 11 -5.71 -7.99 -3.32
C THR A 11 -6.61 -6.89 -3.89
N LEU A 12 -7.90 -7.15 -3.96
CA LEU A 12 -8.91 -6.15 -4.32
C LEU A 12 -9.61 -5.63 -3.05
N ALA A 13 -8.87 -5.49 -1.94
CA ALA A 13 -9.43 -5.11 -0.66
C ALA A 13 -9.80 -3.62 -0.66
N ASP A 14 -10.95 -3.28 -0.07
CA ASP A 14 -11.37 -1.89 0.17
C ASP A 14 -10.95 -1.38 1.56
N GLU A 15 -10.40 -2.27 2.40
CA GLU A 15 -9.89 -1.95 3.72
C GLU A 15 -8.50 -2.60 3.93
N PRO A 16 -7.58 -1.94 4.66
CA PRO A 16 -6.24 -2.47 4.90
C PRO A 16 -6.25 -3.92 5.39
N PHE A 17 -5.69 -4.83 4.59
CA PHE A 17 -5.44 -6.21 4.97
C PHE A 17 -4.09 -6.38 5.68
N ILE A 18 -3.08 -5.62 5.25
CA ILE A 18 -1.74 -5.63 5.84
C ILE A 18 -1.66 -4.56 6.93
N CYS A 19 -1.52 -4.99 8.19
CA CYS A 19 -1.21 -4.07 9.29
C CYS A 19 0.26 -3.61 9.23
N ALA A 20 0.53 -2.35 9.56
CA ALA A 20 1.88 -1.79 9.55
C ALA A 20 2.82 -2.54 10.51
N ASP A 21 2.33 -2.87 11.70
CA ASP A 21 3.06 -3.62 12.74
C ASP A 21 3.50 -5.02 12.31
N TRP A 22 2.98 -5.53 11.19
CA TRP A 22 3.36 -6.84 10.67
C TRP A 22 4.65 -6.81 9.84
N ILE A 23 5.10 -5.63 9.41
CA ILE A 23 6.25 -5.45 8.53
C ILE A 23 7.49 -5.13 9.36
N SER A 24 8.53 -5.95 9.22
CA SER A 24 9.78 -5.74 9.95
C SER A 24 10.52 -4.48 9.44
N PRO A 25 11.27 -3.77 10.30
CA PRO A 25 12.16 -2.71 9.86
C PRO A 25 13.15 -3.21 8.80
N GLY A 26 13.29 -2.48 7.71
CA GLY A 26 14.16 -2.84 6.58
C GLY A 26 13.50 -3.72 5.52
N SER A 27 12.28 -4.22 5.75
CA SER A 27 11.54 -4.97 4.74
C SER A 27 10.99 -4.07 3.63
N HIS A 28 10.90 -4.61 2.42
CA HIS A 28 10.24 -3.97 1.27
C HIS A 28 8.81 -4.48 1.13
N LEU A 29 7.84 -3.57 1.13
CA LEU A 29 6.42 -3.87 0.87
C LEU A 29 6.06 -3.41 -0.55
N HIS A 30 5.56 -4.34 -1.36
CA HIS A 30 5.13 -4.13 -2.73
C HIS A 30 3.61 -4.32 -2.84
N LEU A 31 2.90 -3.25 -3.22
CA LEU A 31 1.44 -3.22 -3.39
C LEU A 31 1.11 -3.10 -4.88
N ILE A 32 0.18 -3.91 -5.37
CA ILE A 32 -0.10 -4.07 -6.80
C ILE A 32 -1.60 -3.95 -7.09
N GLY A 33 -2.44 -4.28 -6.11
CA GLY A 33 -3.86 -4.59 -6.28
C GLY A 33 -4.81 -3.40 -6.25
N SER A 34 -4.35 -2.21 -5.85
CA SER A 34 -5.20 -1.02 -5.83
C SER A 34 -5.34 -0.38 -7.22
N PHE A 35 -6.55 -0.47 -7.78
CA PHE A 35 -6.90 0.12 -9.08
C PHE A 35 -8.00 1.19 -8.99
N SER A 36 -8.41 1.56 -7.76
CA SER A 36 -9.40 2.60 -7.51
C SER A 36 -9.17 3.28 -6.16
N LEU A 37 -9.80 4.43 -5.95
CA LEU A 37 -9.70 5.18 -4.69
C LEU A 37 -10.27 4.43 -3.47
N ALA A 38 -11.22 3.51 -3.68
CA ALA A 38 -11.77 2.70 -2.59
C ALA A 38 -10.79 1.61 -2.13
N MET A 39 -9.97 1.10 -3.05
CA MET A 39 -9.12 -0.06 -2.80
C MET A 39 -7.89 0.32 -1.97
N THR A 40 -7.74 -0.33 -0.83
CA THR A 40 -6.59 -0.17 0.09
C THR A 40 -6.16 -1.54 0.59
N GLU A 41 -4.92 -1.92 0.29
CA GLU A 41 -4.34 -3.20 0.67
C GLU A 41 -3.64 -3.15 2.03
N ALA A 42 -3.07 -2.00 2.39
CA ALA A 42 -2.19 -1.88 3.55
C ALA A 42 -2.38 -0.59 4.34
N GLU A 43 -2.05 -0.64 5.62
CA GLU A 43 -1.91 0.55 6.44
C GLU A 43 -0.69 1.37 5.96
N PRO A 44 -0.79 2.72 5.96
CA PRO A 44 0.27 3.57 5.44
C PRO A 44 1.52 3.57 6.33
N GLN A 45 2.70 3.38 5.72
CA GLN A 45 3.98 3.36 6.42
C GLN A 45 5.17 3.66 5.50
N GLY A 46 6.26 4.18 6.08
CA GLY A 46 7.57 4.24 5.43
C GLY A 46 7.69 5.21 4.26
N SER A 47 8.74 5.02 3.45
CA SER A 47 8.98 5.78 2.23
C SER A 47 8.36 5.08 1.02
N VAL A 48 7.73 5.85 0.13
CA VAL A 48 7.00 5.31 -1.03
C VAL A 48 7.77 5.55 -2.33
N CYS A 49 7.73 4.57 -3.22
CA CYS A 49 8.16 4.67 -4.61
C CYS A 49 6.99 4.25 -5.51
N VAL A 50 6.78 4.97 -6.62
CA VAL A 50 5.78 4.63 -7.64
C VAL A 50 6.48 4.39 -8.96
N ASP A 51 5.94 3.48 -9.76
CA ASP A 51 6.46 3.14 -11.08
C ASP A 51 6.06 4.19 -12.14
N THR A 52 4.87 4.79 -11.99
CA THR A 52 4.28 5.73 -12.93
C THR A 52 3.53 6.86 -12.23
N GLU A 53 3.36 7.99 -12.93
CA GLU A 53 2.57 9.12 -12.44
C GLU A 53 1.07 8.80 -12.31
N GLU A 54 0.57 7.72 -12.94
CA GLU A 54 -0.83 7.31 -12.82
C GLU A 54 -1.23 6.99 -11.37
N ALA A 55 -0.28 6.58 -10.54
CA ALA A 55 -0.51 6.31 -9.13
C ALA A 55 -1.12 7.51 -8.38
N LEU A 56 -0.83 8.74 -8.83
CA LEU A 56 -1.36 9.99 -8.27
C LEU A 56 -2.83 10.26 -8.62
N THR A 57 -3.48 9.37 -9.40
CA THR A 57 -4.86 9.57 -9.86
C THR A 57 -5.80 8.40 -9.54
N LYS A 58 -5.26 7.19 -9.33
CA LYS A 58 -6.07 5.96 -9.22
C LYS A 58 -5.76 5.11 -8.00
N LEU A 59 -4.57 5.24 -7.42
CA LEU A 59 -4.08 4.29 -6.41
C LEU A 59 -4.60 4.68 -5.02
N GLY A 60 -5.61 3.96 -4.53
CA GLY A 60 -6.16 4.17 -3.19
C GLY A 60 -5.11 4.02 -2.09
N ASP A 61 -4.19 3.05 -2.20
CA ASP A 61 -3.09 2.84 -1.23
C ASP A 61 -2.26 4.10 -0.98
N LEU A 62 -1.97 4.87 -2.04
CA LEU A 62 -1.20 6.11 -1.95
C LEU A 62 -2.09 7.30 -1.60
N LEU A 63 -3.19 7.48 -2.33
CA LEU A 63 -4.00 8.69 -2.25
C LEU A 63 -4.75 8.82 -0.93
N ASN A 64 -5.21 7.70 -0.37
CA ASN A 64 -5.83 7.67 0.94
C ASN A 64 -4.81 7.96 2.05
N ALA A 65 -3.56 7.53 1.87
CA ALA A 65 -2.47 7.75 2.83
C ALA A 65 -2.05 9.22 2.91
N ILE A 66 -1.97 9.93 1.77
CA ILE A 66 -1.54 11.33 1.72
C ILE A 66 -2.70 12.34 1.88
N GLY A 67 -3.93 11.86 2.07
CA GLY A 67 -5.09 12.69 2.45
C GLY A 67 -5.70 13.53 1.34
N ILE A 68 -5.47 13.20 0.06
CA ILE A 68 -6.00 13.98 -1.07
C ILE A 68 -7.52 13.74 -1.31
N HIS A 69 -8.11 12.72 -0.67
CA HIS A 69 -9.52 12.33 -0.87
C HIS A 69 -10.34 12.11 0.43
N ARG A 70 -10.07 12.88 1.49
CA ARG A 70 -10.92 12.89 2.70
C ARG A 70 -11.74 14.18 2.84
#